data_AF-A0AAN8LTU1-F1
#
_entry.id   AF-A0AAN8LTU1-F1
#
_cell.length_a   1.000
_cell.length_b   1.000
_cell.length_c   1.000
_cell.angle_alpha   90.00
_cell.angle_beta   90.00
_cell.angle_gamma   90.00
#
_symmetry.space_group_name_H-M   'P 1'
#
loop_
_entity.id
_entity.type
_entity.pdbx_description
1 polymer ?
#
loop_
_entity_poly.entity_id
_entity_poly.type
_entity_poly.pdbx_seq_one_letter_code
_entity_poly.pdbx_strand_id
1 'polypeptide(L)'
;MLQQILTDMFISPELLAELNEEQKQVLFIKMREEQIRRWKDSEARLEKEDATLKKPKKANVKSVQWLTGMDSDVWVWVMGDHPADKSYEQICDDIIAQRATLQAQREAEELRAKKEAELVKRFSSVLMDSELQSWRQEVERQEVERQEVERQEVERQEQARRAAAQQQNQQEVELKKREAEERRRAEEEVRRVEQKRKQEIYMDLREVREERDDQHWQDSCKHTHTLEKL
;
A
#
# COMPACT_ATOMS: atom_id res chain seq x y z
N MET A 1 -60.00 -17.18 -27.85
CA MET A 1 -59.17 -16.26 -27.03
C MET A 1 -59.73 -16.12 -25.61
N LEU A 2 -60.92 -15.55 -25.40
CA LEU A 2 -61.51 -15.37 -24.05
C LEU A 2 -61.64 -16.67 -23.23
N GLN A 3 -62.08 -17.77 -23.85
CA GLN A 3 -62.20 -19.07 -23.17
C GLN A 3 -60.85 -19.61 -22.65
N GLN A 4 -59.75 -19.31 -23.34
CA GLN A 4 -58.42 -19.74 -22.93
C GLN A 4 -57.95 -18.97 -21.68
N ILE A 5 -58.19 -17.66 -21.65
CA ILE A 5 -57.93 -16.80 -20.47
C ILE A 5 -58.77 -17.24 -19.27
N LEU A 6 -60.04 -17.62 -19.46
CA LEU A 6 -60.89 -18.14 -18.37
C LEU A 6 -60.45 -19.54 -17.88
N THR A 7 -59.78 -20.32 -18.73
CA THR A 7 -59.22 -21.62 -18.35
C THR A 7 -57.90 -21.45 -17.60
N ASP A 8 -57.03 -20.57 -18.07
CA ASP A 8 -55.71 -20.35 -17.49
C ASP A 8 -55.73 -19.33 -16.32
N MET A 9 -56.85 -18.59 -16.18
CA MET A 9 -57.05 -17.52 -15.19
C MET A 9 -56.01 -16.38 -15.25
N PHE A 10 -55.28 -16.28 -16.36
CA PHE A 10 -54.20 -15.32 -16.56
C PHE A 10 -54.33 -14.61 -17.91
N ILE A 11 -54.05 -13.31 -17.93
CA ILE A 11 -54.02 -12.49 -19.15
C ILE A 11 -52.74 -11.65 -19.17
N SER A 12 -52.04 -11.62 -20.30
CA SER A 12 -50.85 -10.79 -20.49
C SER A 12 -51.20 -9.30 -20.44
N PRO A 13 -50.38 -8.45 -19.81
CA PRO A 13 -50.67 -7.03 -19.60
C PRO A 13 -50.83 -6.23 -20.92
N GLU A 14 -50.11 -6.61 -21.97
CA GLU A 14 -50.20 -5.99 -23.30
C GLU A 14 -51.57 -6.26 -23.95
N LEU A 15 -52.03 -7.51 -23.92
CA LEU A 15 -53.35 -7.92 -24.42
C LEU A 15 -54.51 -7.34 -23.58
N LEU A 16 -54.29 -7.15 -22.28
CA LEU A 16 -55.26 -6.48 -21.43
C LEU A 16 -55.35 -5.00 -21.79
N ALA A 17 -54.23 -4.32 -22.07
CA ALA A 17 -54.21 -2.88 -22.38
C ALA A 17 -54.96 -2.55 -23.69
N GLU A 18 -54.82 -3.40 -24.71
CA GLU A 18 -55.49 -3.28 -26.01
C GLU A 18 -57.01 -3.46 -25.96
N LEU A 19 -57.52 -4.10 -24.90
CA LEU A 19 -58.95 -4.36 -24.74
C LEU A 19 -59.72 -3.08 -24.36
N ASN A 20 -60.90 -2.88 -24.96
CA ASN A 20 -61.74 -1.73 -24.61
C ASN A 20 -62.25 -1.85 -23.16
N GLU A 21 -62.59 -0.73 -22.51
CA GLU A 21 -62.98 -0.69 -21.10
C GLU A 21 -64.20 -1.59 -20.80
N GLU A 22 -65.20 -1.60 -21.68
CA GLU A 22 -66.36 -2.50 -21.56
C GLU A 22 -65.97 -3.98 -21.65
N GLN A 23 -64.99 -4.32 -22.50
CA GLN A 23 -64.51 -5.69 -22.66
C GLN A 23 -63.68 -6.13 -21.45
N LYS A 24 -62.91 -5.24 -20.84
CA LYS A 24 -62.20 -5.47 -19.58
C LYS A 24 -63.16 -5.78 -18.44
N GLN A 25 -64.23 -4.97 -18.32
CA GLN A 25 -65.24 -5.16 -17.29
C GLN A 25 -65.95 -6.52 -17.44
N VAL A 26 -66.37 -6.88 -18.66
CA VAL A 26 -66.98 -8.19 -18.93
C VAL A 26 -66.00 -9.33 -18.64
N LEU A 27 -64.74 -9.19 -19.03
CA LEU A 27 -63.70 -10.18 -18.74
C LEU A 27 -63.52 -10.39 -17.23
N PHE A 28 -63.39 -9.32 -16.44
CA PHE A 28 -63.20 -9.44 -14.99
C PHE A 28 -64.41 -10.03 -14.29
N ILE A 29 -65.63 -9.70 -14.72
CA ILE A 29 -66.85 -10.34 -14.19
C ILE A 29 -66.80 -11.84 -14.46
N LYS A 30 -66.47 -12.26 -15.70
CA LYS A 30 -66.40 -13.68 -16.07
C LYS A 30 -65.26 -14.42 -15.37
N MET A 31 -64.10 -13.80 -15.20
CA MET A 31 -63.00 -14.36 -14.41
C MET A 31 -63.39 -14.52 -12.95
N ARG A 32 -64.10 -13.54 -12.37
CA ARG A 32 -64.56 -13.61 -10.99
C ARG A 32 -65.61 -14.71 -10.79
N GLU A 33 -66.55 -14.84 -11.71
CA GLU A 33 -67.53 -15.94 -11.73
C GLU A 33 -66.82 -17.29 -11.78
N GLU A 34 -65.80 -17.43 -12.62
CA GLU A 34 -65.05 -18.68 -12.77
C GLU A 34 -64.18 -18.99 -11.53
N GLN A 35 -63.59 -17.99 -10.86
CA GLN A 35 -62.94 -18.17 -9.55
C GLN A 35 -63.92 -18.70 -8.51
N ILE A 36 -65.10 -18.09 -8.41
CA ILE A 36 -66.13 -18.50 -7.46
C ILE A 36 -66.63 -19.90 -7.81
N ARG A 37 -66.79 -20.23 -9.10
CA ARG A 37 -67.19 -21.55 -9.54
C ARG A 37 -66.16 -22.61 -9.18
N ARG A 38 -64.88 -22.38 -9.46
CA ARG A 38 -63.77 -23.29 -9.09
C ARG A 38 -63.66 -23.45 -7.58
N TRP A 39 -63.76 -22.36 -6.83
CA TRP A 39 -63.76 -22.40 -5.37
C TRP A 39 -64.93 -23.22 -4.83
N LYS A 40 -66.15 -23.00 -5.32
CA LYS A 40 -67.34 -23.79 -4.94
C LYS A 40 -67.21 -25.26 -5.31
N ASP A 41 -66.64 -25.57 -6.47
CA ASP A 41 -66.42 -26.96 -6.91
C ASP A 41 -65.34 -27.64 -6.06
N SER A 42 -64.26 -26.92 -5.73
CA SER A 42 -63.25 -27.38 -4.78
C SER A 42 -63.82 -27.59 -3.38
N GLU A 43 -64.61 -26.66 -2.85
CA GLU A 43 -65.31 -26.80 -1.56
C GLU A 43 -66.26 -27.99 -1.57
N ALA A 44 -67.06 -28.16 -2.62
CA ALA A 44 -67.97 -29.30 -2.75
C ALA A 44 -67.23 -30.64 -2.89
N ARG A 45 -66.05 -30.66 -3.51
CA ARG A 45 -65.17 -31.84 -3.55
C ARG A 45 -64.58 -32.12 -2.17
N LEU A 46 -64.10 -31.08 -1.48
CA LEU A 46 -63.57 -31.21 -0.13
C LEU A 46 -64.66 -31.70 0.84
N GLU A 47 -65.88 -31.19 0.75
CA GLU A 47 -67.02 -31.61 1.56
C GLU A 47 -67.42 -33.07 1.27
N LYS A 48 -67.42 -33.49 0.00
CA LYS A 48 -67.63 -34.90 -0.38
C LYS A 48 -66.50 -35.81 0.10
N GLU A 49 -65.25 -35.36 0.03
CA GLU A 49 -64.08 -36.08 0.54
C GLU A 49 -64.14 -36.17 2.09
N ASP A 50 -64.53 -35.11 2.78
CA ASP A 50 -64.65 -35.05 4.24
C ASP A 50 -65.89 -35.84 4.76
N ALA A 51 -66.92 -35.99 3.93
CA ALA A 51 -68.10 -36.83 4.20
C ALA A 51 -67.86 -38.33 3.91
N THR A 52 -67.03 -38.66 2.90
CA THR A 52 -66.69 -40.05 2.54
C THR A 52 -65.57 -40.61 3.42
N LEU A 53 -64.66 -39.76 3.91
CA LEU A 53 -63.69 -40.12 4.93
C LEU A 53 -64.37 -40.05 6.30
N LYS A 54 -64.87 -41.19 6.81
CA LYS A 54 -65.13 -41.35 8.25
C LYS A 54 -63.85 -41.00 9.00
N LYS A 55 -63.78 -39.79 9.56
CA LYS A 55 -62.57 -39.22 10.17
C LYS A 55 -62.01 -40.19 11.22
N PRO A 56 -60.81 -40.80 11.05
CA PRO A 56 -60.05 -41.22 12.21
C PRO A 56 -59.75 -39.93 12.99
N LYS A 57 -60.05 -39.91 14.29
CA LYS A 57 -59.78 -38.78 15.19
C LYS A 57 -58.32 -38.35 15.00
N LYS A 58 -58.09 -37.27 14.23
CA LYS A 58 -56.77 -36.63 14.17
C LYS A 58 -56.50 -36.11 15.57
N ALA A 59 -55.55 -36.74 16.26
CA ALA A 59 -55.23 -36.50 17.66
C ALA A 59 -54.57 -35.13 17.93
N ASN A 60 -54.83 -34.10 17.13
CA ASN A 60 -54.22 -32.79 17.33
C ASN A 60 -54.98 -31.61 16.69
N VAL A 61 -56.31 -31.61 16.72
CA VAL A 61 -57.06 -30.35 16.55
C VAL A 61 -57.25 -29.78 17.95
N LYS A 62 -56.51 -28.71 18.28
CA LYS A 62 -56.72 -27.97 19.53
C LYS A 62 -58.13 -27.38 19.50
N SER A 63 -59.06 -27.95 20.27
CA SER A 63 -60.40 -27.38 20.46
C SER A 63 -60.43 -26.56 21.74
N VAL A 64 -60.89 -25.32 21.65
CA VAL A 64 -61.12 -24.47 22.82
C VAL A 64 -62.44 -24.88 23.45
N GLN A 65 -62.40 -25.34 24.69
CA GLN A 65 -63.57 -25.59 25.53
C GLN A 65 -63.60 -24.52 26.61
N TRP A 66 -64.74 -23.85 26.74
CA TRP A 66 -64.96 -22.82 27.76
C TRP A 66 -65.24 -23.49 29.10
N LEU A 67 -64.63 -22.99 30.16
CA LEU A 67 -64.98 -23.39 31.52
C LEU A 67 -66.33 -22.75 31.86
N THR A 68 -67.26 -23.54 32.38
CA THR A 68 -68.61 -23.08 32.72
C THR A 68 -68.73 -22.94 34.24
N GLY A 69 -69.32 -21.84 34.71
CA GLY A 69 -69.60 -21.55 36.10
C GLY A 69 -70.75 -22.38 36.66
N MET A 70 -71.07 -22.17 37.94
CA MET A 70 -72.17 -22.85 38.64
C MET A 70 -73.56 -22.52 38.07
N ASP A 71 -73.66 -21.37 37.39
CA ASP A 71 -74.82 -20.83 36.70
C ASP A 71 -74.99 -21.38 35.27
N SER A 72 -74.11 -22.27 34.81
CA SER A 72 -74.03 -22.73 33.42
C SER A 72 -73.63 -21.65 32.40
N ASP A 73 -73.14 -20.49 32.87
CA ASP A 73 -72.56 -19.44 32.02
C ASP A 73 -71.03 -19.57 31.94
N VAL A 74 -70.40 -18.84 31.01
CA VAL A 74 -68.94 -18.89 30.85
C VAL A 74 -68.25 -18.33 32.09
N TRP A 75 -67.30 -19.06 32.66
CA TRP A 75 -66.52 -18.62 33.81
C TRP A 75 -65.60 -17.45 33.42
N VAL A 76 -65.75 -16.34 34.12
CA VAL A 76 -64.95 -15.13 33.94
C VAL A 76 -64.19 -14.84 35.23
N TRP A 77 -62.87 -14.68 35.12
CA TRP A 77 -62.04 -14.17 36.21
C TRP A 77 -61.64 -12.72 35.93
N VAL A 78 -61.96 -11.84 36.88
CA VAL A 78 -61.58 -10.44 36.85
C VAL A 78 -60.36 -10.24 37.74
N MET A 79 -59.26 -9.82 37.13
CA MET A 79 -58.00 -9.62 37.84
C MET A 79 -58.15 -8.51 38.89
N GLY A 80 -57.89 -8.85 40.16
CA GLY A 80 -58.00 -7.90 41.29
C GLY A 80 -59.34 -7.88 42.01
N ASP A 81 -60.30 -8.73 41.64
CA ASP A 81 -61.59 -8.90 42.34
C ASP A 81 -61.49 -9.93 43.49
N HIS A 82 -60.52 -10.86 43.41
CA HIS A 82 -60.27 -11.82 44.47
C HIS A 82 -59.48 -11.17 45.63
N PRO A 83 -59.82 -11.43 46.91
CA PRO A 83 -59.17 -10.79 48.07
C PRO A 83 -57.68 -11.10 48.25
N ALA A 84 -57.15 -12.08 47.50
CA ALA A 84 -55.72 -12.41 47.49
C ALA A 84 -54.96 -11.80 46.29
N ASP A 85 -55.67 -11.19 45.34
CA ASP A 85 -55.07 -10.59 44.15
C ASP A 85 -54.71 -9.12 44.41
N LYS A 86 -53.68 -8.63 43.71
CA LYS A 86 -53.39 -7.21 43.66
C LYS A 86 -54.50 -6.49 42.89
N SER A 87 -54.89 -5.32 43.36
CA SER A 87 -55.81 -4.47 42.60
C SER A 87 -55.21 -4.09 41.25
N TYR A 88 -56.07 -3.86 40.26
CA TYR A 88 -55.64 -3.43 38.92
C TYR A 88 -54.72 -2.21 38.97
N GLU A 89 -55.08 -1.20 39.78
CA GLU A 89 -54.29 0.02 39.96
C GLU A 89 -52.88 -0.28 40.49
N GLN A 90 -52.75 -1.15 41.50
CA GLN A 90 -51.44 -1.55 42.02
C GLN A 90 -50.58 -2.30 41.00
N ILE A 91 -51.20 -3.11 40.14
CA ILE A 91 -50.49 -3.80 39.05
C ILE A 91 -50.00 -2.79 38.02
N CYS A 92 -50.85 -1.81 37.67
CA CYS A 92 -50.48 -0.72 36.78
C CYS A 92 -49.32 0.11 37.34
N ASP A 93 -49.37 0.47 38.62
CA ASP A 93 -48.31 1.21 39.32
C ASP A 93 -47.00 0.42 39.34
N ASP A 94 -47.05 -0.88 39.65
CA ASP A 94 -45.87 -1.76 39.63
C ASP A 94 -45.24 -1.80 38.23
N ILE A 95 -46.05 -1.89 37.17
CA ILE A 95 -45.58 -1.89 35.77
C ILE A 95 -44.94 -0.54 35.41
N ILE A 96 -45.55 0.57 35.83
CA ILE A 96 -45.02 1.92 35.59
C ILE A 96 -43.70 2.11 36.34
N ALA A 97 -43.64 1.68 37.61
CA ALA A 97 -42.43 1.74 38.42
C ALA A 97 -41.30 0.91 37.79
N GLN A 98 -41.57 -0.32 37.36
CA GLN A 98 -40.59 -1.17 36.68
C GLN A 98 -40.08 -0.49 35.40
N ARG A 99 -40.97 0.07 34.57
CA ARG A 99 -40.56 0.82 33.37
C ARG A 99 -39.70 2.03 33.69
N ALA A 100 -40.07 2.80 34.73
CA ALA A 100 -39.31 3.95 35.17
C ALA A 100 -37.90 3.56 35.66
N THR A 101 -37.78 2.45 36.41
CA THR A 101 -36.46 1.97 36.87
C THR A 101 -35.56 1.54 35.71
N LEU A 102 -36.10 0.81 34.73
CA LEU A 102 -35.36 0.41 33.53
C LEU A 102 -34.92 1.62 32.70
N GLN A 103 -35.79 2.61 32.56
CA GLN A 103 -35.48 3.85 31.86
C GLN A 103 -34.36 4.62 32.56
N ALA A 104 -34.46 4.79 33.89
CA ALA A 104 -33.43 5.45 34.68
C ALA A 104 -32.08 4.72 34.63
N GLN A 105 -32.08 3.38 34.59
CA GLN A 105 -30.85 2.59 34.42
C GLN A 105 -30.20 2.85 33.06
N ARG A 106 -30.97 2.84 31.97
CA ARG A 106 -30.46 3.14 30.63
C ARG A 106 -29.88 4.55 30.54
N GLU A 107 -30.61 5.55 31.03
CA GLU A 107 -30.13 6.93 31.05
C GLU A 107 -28.85 7.08 31.90
N ALA A 108 -28.77 6.40 33.03
CA ALA A 108 -27.57 6.39 33.86
C ALA A 108 -26.37 5.70 33.16
N GLU A 109 -26.59 4.60 32.46
CA GLU A 109 -25.57 3.93 31.64
C GLU A 109 -25.09 4.83 30.50
N GLU A 110 -26.00 5.51 29.81
CA GLU A 110 -25.63 6.49 28.77
C GLU A 110 -24.81 7.66 29.34
N LEU A 111 -25.18 8.17 30.51
CA LEU A 111 -24.42 9.21 31.19
C LEU A 111 -23.03 8.71 31.61
N ARG A 112 -22.93 7.48 32.12
CA ARG A 112 -21.63 6.85 32.45
C ARG A 112 -20.78 6.67 31.22
N ALA A 113 -21.33 6.14 30.13
CA ALA A 113 -20.61 5.95 28.87
C ALA A 113 -20.11 7.29 28.29
N LYS A 114 -20.92 8.36 28.36
CA LYS A 114 -20.49 9.71 27.96
C LYS A 114 -19.32 10.20 28.83
N LYS A 115 -19.40 10.00 30.15
CA LYS A 115 -18.32 10.39 31.06
C LYS A 115 -17.05 9.59 30.82
N GLU A 116 -17.15 8.28 30.65
CA GLU A 116 -16.03 7.41 30.31
C GLU A 116 -15.39 7.80 28.98
N ALA A 117 -16.18 8.11 27.96
CA ALA A 117 -15.67 8.60 26.68
C ALA A 117 -14.94 9.94 26.82
N GLU A 118 -15.46 10.87 27.63
CA GLU A 118 -14.77 12.13 27.97
C GLU A 118 -13.43 11.87 28.69
N LEU A 119 -13.41 10.95 29.65
CA LEU A 119 -12.18 10.54 30.34
C LEU A 119 -11.19 9.91 29.36
N VAL A 120 -11.62 8.92 28.57
CA VAL A 120 -10.77 8.26 27.57
C VAL A 120 -10.20 9.30 26.62
N LYS A 121 -11.01 10.23 26.10
CA LYS A 121 -10.51 11.31 25.23
C LYS A 121 -9.47 12.20 25.92
N ARG A 122 -9.72 12.57 27.19
CA ARG A 122 -8.80 13.42 27.97
C ARG A 122 -7.49 12.72 28.27
N PHE A 123 -7.53 11.45 28.65
CA PHE A 123 -6.35 10.67 29.01
C PHE A 123 -5.62 10.11 27.79
N SER A 124 -6.34 9.73 26.73
CA SER A 124 -5.74 9.29 25.47
C SER A 124 -4.98 10.43 24.79
N SER A 125 -5.47 11.67 24.83
CA SER A 125 -4.72 12.82 24.32
C SER A 125 -3.38 12.96 25.03
N VAL A 126 -3.36 12.87 26.37
CA VAL A 126 -2.13 13.03 27.16
C VAL A 126 -1.15 11.89 26.88
N LEU A 127 -1.64 10.65 26.76
CA LEU A 127 -0.80 9.49 26.44
C LEU A 127 -0.25 9.58 25.02
N MET A 128 -1.09 9.90 24.04
CA MET A 128 -0.69 10.05 22.64
C MET A 128 0.27 11.22 22.44
N ASP A 129 0.07 12.34 23.15
CA ASP A 129 0.98 13.48 23.10
C ASP A 129 2.35 13.11 23.70
N SER A 130 2.37 12.36 24.80
CA SER A 130 3.61 11.86 25.42
C SER A 130 4.33 10.85 24.51
N GLU A 131 3.61 9.89 23.92
CA GLU A 131 4.17 8.92 22.98
C GLU A 131 4.71 9.63 21.73
N LEU A 132 3.95 10.57 21.16
CA LEU A 132 4.36 11.33 19.98
C LEU A 132 5.58 12.22 20.25
N GLN A 133 5.72 12.75 21.47
CA GLN A 133 6.94 13.46 21.89
C GLN A 133 8.13 12.52 21.99
N SER A 134 7.97 11.33 22.57
CA SER A 134 9.03 10.32 22.62
C SER A 134 9.47 9.88 21.22
N TRP A 135 8.51 9.61 20.32
CA TRP A 135 8.79 9.26 18.93
C TRP A 135 9.53 10.38 18.19
N ARG A 136 9.14 11.64 18.39
CA ARG A 136 9.87 12.78 17.82
C ARG A 136 11.32 12.85 18.29
N GLN A 137 11.56 12.65 19.59
CA GLN A 137 12.91 12.63 20.14
C GLN A 137 13.73 11.46 19.60
N GLU A 138 13.13 10.29 19.43
CA GLU A 138 13.78 9.11 18.85
C GLU A 138 14.19 9.35 17.39
N VAL A 139 13.29 9.93 16.59
CA VAL A 139 13.56 10.28 15.19
C VAL A 139 14.68 11.31 15.09
N GLU A 140 14.64 12.37 15.91
CA GLU A 140 15.68 13.40 15.92
C GLU A 140 17.05 12.82 16.32
N ARG A 141 17.09 11.90 17.30
CA ARG A 141 18.31 11.16 17.66
C ARG A 141 18.86 10.34 16.49
N GLN A 142 18.00 9.60 15.79
CA GLN A 142 18.41 8.81 14.63
C GLN A 142 18.91 9.68 13.47
N GLU A 143 18.29 10.84 13.26
CA GLU A 143 18.75 11.79 12.23
C GLU A 143 20.11 12.37 12.57
N VAL A 144 20.35 12.72 13.84
CA VAL A 144 21.67 13.17 14.30
C VAL A 144 22.71 12.07 14.13
N GLU A 145 22.42 10.85 14.54
CA GLU A 145 23.34 9.70 14.37
C GLU A 145 23.66 9.44 12.90
N ARG A 146 22.65 9.49 12.01
CA ARG A 146 22.85 9.38 10.56
C ARG A 146 23.75 10.48 10.01
N GLN A 147 23.52 11.73 10.41
CA GLN A 147 24.35 12.86 10.00
C GLN A 147 25.79 12.74 10.51
N GLU A 148 25.99 12.23 11.73
CA GLU A 148 27.33 11.99 12.27
C GLU A 148 28.06 10.89 11.51
N VAL A 149 27.38 9.80 11.17
CA VAL A 149 27.94 8.73 10.33
C VAL A 149 28.31 9.25 8.95
N GLU A 150 27.43 10.02 8.30
CA GLU A 150 27.70 10.63 7.00
C GLU A 150 28.90 11.58 7.06
N ARG A 151 28.99 12.42 8.11
CA ARG A 151 30.15 13.31 8.33
C ARG A 151 31.43 12.51 8.51
N GLN A 152 31.42 11.43 9.30
CA GLN A 152 32.57 10.56 9.48
C GLN A 152 32.98 9.86 8.19
N GLU A 153 32.03 9.42 7.36
CA GLU A 153 32.32 8.81 6.07
C GLU A 153 32.95 9.82 5.10
N VAL A 154 32.43 11.05 5.03
CA VAL A 154 33.02 12.13 4.24
C VAL A 154 34.43 12.43 4.70
N GLU A 155 34.67 12.53 6.01
CA GLU A 155 36.01 12.76 6.56
C GLU A 155 36.98 11.62 6.20
N ARG A 156 36.54 10.35 6.34
CA ARG A 156 37.35 9.20 5.91
C ARG A 156 37.63 9.21 4.41
N GLN A 157 36.66 9.56 3.58
CA GLN A 157 36.86 9.68 2.14
C GLN A 157 37.84 10.80 1.80
N GLU A 158 37.76 11.95 2.46
CA GLU A 158 38.72 13.03 2.28
C GLU A 158 40.13 12.62 2.69
N GLN A 159 40.28 11.95 3.83
CA GLN A 159 41.57 11.42 4.29
C GLN A 159 42.14 10.43 3.28
N ALA A 160 41.33 9.51 2.75
CA ALA A 160 41.75 8.57 1.71
C ALA A 160 42.18 9.28 0.43
N ARG A 161 41.43 10.29 -0.02
CA ARG A 161 41.79 11.12 -1.20
C ARG A 161 43.09 11.87 -0.98
N ARG A 162 43.30 12.47 0.20
CA ARG A 162 44.54 13.17 0.57
C ARG A 162 45.72 12.20 0.59
N ALA A 163 45.56 11.02 1.19
CA ALA A 163 46.60 9.99 1.21
C ALA A 163 46.95 9.50 -0.20
N ALA A 164 45.95 9.26 -1.06
CA ALA A 164 46.18 8.88 -2.46
C ALA A 164 46.90 9.99 -3.24
N ALA A 165 46.51 11.25 -3.07
CA ALA A 165 47.19 12.39 -3.70
C ALA A 165 48.64 12.53 -3.22
N GLN A 166 48.91 12.30 -1.93
CA GLN A 166 50.27 12.30 -1.39
C GLN A 166 51.10 11.16 -2.00
N GLN A 167 50.55 9.95 -2.11
CA GLN A 167 51.23 8.83 -2.75
C GLN A 167 51.53 9.10 -4.22
N GLN A 168 50.57 9.68 -4.97
CA GLN A 168 50.79 10.07 -6.37
C GLN A 168 51.89 11.11 -6.51
N ASN A 169 51.90 12.13 -5.65
CA ASN A 169 52.94 13.16 -5.68
C ASN A 169 54.32 12.57 -5.32
N GLN A 170 54.38 11.66 -4.35
CA GLN A 170 55.62 10.93 -4.04
C GLN A 170 56.10 10.11 -5.25
N GLN A 171 55.20 9.39 -5.92
CA GLN A 171 55.54 8.65 -7.13
C GLN A 171 56.01 9.58 -8.25
N GLU A 172 55.36 10.71 -8.48
CA GLU A 172 55.73 11.68 -9.50
C GLU A 172 57.12 12.29 -9.22
N VAL A 173 57.40 12.63 -7.96
CA VAL A 173 58.73 13.12 -7.54
C VAL A 173 59.80 12.05 -7.76
N GLU A 174 59.54 10.80 -7.41
CA GLU A 174 60.47 9.69 -7.66
C GLU A 174 60.68 9.44 -9.15
N LEU A 175 59.64 9.50 -9.96
CA LEU A 175 59.74 9.41 -11.42
C LEU A 175 60.56 10.57 -12.00
N LYS A 176 60.32 11.82 -11.55
CA LYS A 176 61.09 12.99 -11.96
C LYS A 176 62.57 12.89 -11.56
N LYS A 177 62.88 12.34 -10.39
CA LYS A 177 64.27 12.07 -9.99
C LYS A 177 64.93 11.05 -10.91
N ARG A 178 64.24 9.93 -11.22
CA ARG A 178 64.74 8.91 -12.15
C ARG A 178 64.95 9.49 -13.55
N GLU A 179 64.00 10.27 -14.05
CA GLU A 179 64.12 10.95 -15.34
C GLU A 179 65.31 11.93 -15.36
N ALA A 180 65.48 12.74 -14.30
CA ALA A 180 66.60 13.66 -14.20
C ALA A 180 67.96 12.92 -14.12
N GLU A 181 68.01 11.78 -13.46
CA GLU A 181 69.21 10.93 -13.41
C GLU A 181 69.53 10.33 -14.79
N GLU A 182 68.52 9.82 -15.51
CA GLU A 182 68.71 9.33 -16.88
C GLU A 182 69.15 10.43 -17.83
N ARG A 183 68.54 11.63 -17.73
CA ARG A 183 68.99 12.80 -18.50
C ARG A 183 70.44 13.15 -18.19
N ARG A 184 70.85 13.13 -16.92
CA ARG A 184 72.25 13.38 -16.53
C ARG A 184 73.20 12.34 -17.13
N ARG A 185 72.83 11.06 -17.08
CA ARG A 185 73.62 9.98 -17.70
C ARG A 185 73.73 10.17 -19.21
N ALA A 186 72.63 10.50 -19.89
CA ALA A 186 72.63 10.77 -21.32
C ALA A 186 73.49 11.99 -21.68
N GLU A 187 73.43 13.07 -20.90
CA GLU A 187 74.31 14.25 -21.07
C GLU A 187 75.78 13.89 -20.86
N GLU A 188 76.11 13.07 -19.87
CA GLU A 188 77.47 12.57 -19.64
C GLU A 188 77.97 11.71 -20.82
N GLU A 189 77.12 10.86 -21.39
CA GLU A 189 77.44 10.07 -22.59
C GLU A 189 77.67 10.96 -23.82
N VAL A 190 76.77 11.92 -24.08
CA VAL A 190 76.94 12.92 -25.14
C VAL A 190 78.24 13.67 -24.95
N ARG A 191 78.57 14.12 -23.74
CA ARG A 191 79.82 14.80 -23.43
C ARG A 191 81.04 13.94 -23.72
N ARG A 192 81.01 12.62 -23.44
CA ARG A 192 82.09 11.69 -23.80
C ARG A 192 82.23 11.53 -25.30
N VAL A 193 81.11 11.42 -26.02
CA VAL A 193 81.10 11.36 -27.50
C VAL A 193 81.64 12.65 -28.09
N GLU A 194 81.20 13.81 -27.59
CA GLU A 194 81.73 15.11 -28.00
C GLU A 194 83.24 15.23 -27.75
N GLN A 195 83.75 14.74 -26.62
CA GLN A 195 85.19 14.73 -26.34
C GLN A 195 85.96 13.86 -27.33
N LYS A 196 85.49 12.63 -27.59
CA LYS A 196 86.08 11.76 -28.61
C LYS A 196 86.05 12.42 -29.98
N ARG A 197 84.90 12.97 -30.37
CA ARG A 197 84.73 13.67 -31.65
C ARG A 197 85.63 14.90 -31.77
N LYS A 198 85.80 15.67 -30.69
CA LYS A 198 86.76 16.79 -30.63
C LYS A 198 88.19 16.32 -30.82
N GLN A 199 88.57 15.18 -30.22
CA GLN A 199 89.90 14.59 -30.40
C GLN A 199 90.12 14.10 -31.83
N GLU A 200 89.15 13.40 -32.41
CA GLU A 200 89.17 12.97 -33.82
C GLU A 200 89.35 14.19 -34.74
N ILE A 201 88.50 15.20 -34.62
CA ILE A 201 88.57 16.42 -35.44
C ILE A 201 89.93 17.13 -35.28
N TYR A 202 90.48 17.17 -34.06
CA TYR A 202 91.81 17.74 -33.83
C TYR A 202 92.92 16.96 -34.53
N MET A 203 92.88 15.62 -34.47
CA MET A 203 93.83 14.75 -35.17
C MET A 203 93.71 14.91 -36.69
N ASP A 204 92.49 14.89 -37.24
CA ASP A 204 92.24 15.10 -38.67
C ASP A 204 92.76 16.48 -39.13
N LEU A 205 92.48 17.55 -38.36
CA LEU A 205 92.98 18.91 -38.66
C LEU A 205 94.50 19.02 -38.54
N ARG A 206 95.10 18.29 -37.61
CA ARG A 206 96.55 18.24 -37.42
C ARG A 206 97.21 17.49 -38.58
N GLU A 207 96.64 16.36 -39.00
CA GLU A 207 97.12 15.57 -40.12
C GLU A 207 97.02 16.37 -41.42
N VAL A 208 95.90 17.06 -41.68
CA VAL A 208 95.79 18.00 -42.82
C VAL A 208 96.79 19.17 -42.74
N ARG A 209 97.18 19.59 -41.54
CA ARG A 209 98.21 20.64 -41.34
C ARG A 209 99.60 20.09 -41.60
N GLU A 210 99.93 18.90 -41.10
CA GLU A 210 101.18 18.19 -41.35
C GLU A 210 101.30 17.82 -42.84
N GLU A 211 100.24 17.34 -43.50
CA GLU A 211 100.19 17.11 -44.95
C GLU A 211 100.40 18.40 -45.75
N ARG A 212 99.82 19.53 -45.31
CA ARG A 212 100.04 20.84 -45.94
C ARG A 212 101.47 21.33 -45.74
N ASP A 213 102.03 21.15 -44.55
CA ASP A 213 103.40 21.53 -44.23
C ASP A 213 104.41 20.61 -44.95
N ASP A 214 104.11 19.33 -45.13
CA ASP A 214 104.87 18.34 -45.92
C ASP A 214 104.78 18.63 -47.42
N GLN A 215 103.60 19.01 -47.91
CA GLN A 215 103.42 19.47 -49.30
C GLN A 215 104.21 20.76 -49.55
N HIS A 216 104.19 21.69 -48.59
CA HIS A 216 104.95 22.93 -48.65
C HIS A 216 106.48 22.68 -48.56
N TRP A 217 106.92 21.69 -47.77
CA TRP A 217 108.31 21.23 -47.73
C TRP A 217 108.73 20.57 -49.05
N GLN A 218 107.90 19.69 -49.62
CA GLN A 218 108.14 19.06 -50.93
C GLN A 218 108.24 20.11 -52.05
N ASP A 219 107.38 21.13 -52.04
CA ASP A 219 107.38 22.19 -53.05
C ASP A 219 108.56 23.16 -52.85
N SER A 220 109.00 23.42 -51.62
CA SER A 220 110.23 24.16 -51.32
C SER A 220 111.49 23.42 -51.79
N CYS A 221 111.55 22.09 -51.63
CA CYS A 221 112.66 21.27 -52.14
C CYS A 221 112.72 21.24 -53.69
N LYS A 222 111.57 21.30 -54.36
CA LYS A 222 111.52 21.42 -55.84
C LYS A 222 111.95 22.82 -56.31
N HIS A 223 111.65 23.87 -55.54
CA HIS A 223 112.04 25.25 -55.84
C HIS A 223 113.56 25.48 -55.68
N THR A 224 114.20 24.84 -54.70
CA THR A 224 115.67 24.89 -54.56
C THR A 224 116.40 24.08 -55.63
N HIS A 225 115.81 22.99 -56.13
CA HIS A 225 116.42 22.16 -57.20
C HIS A 225 116.33 22.80 -58.60
N THR A 226 115.51 23.85 -58.76
CA THR A 226 115.39 24.62 -60.02
C THR A 226 116.28 25.86 -60.06
N LEU A 227 116.91 26.26 -58.95
CA LEU A 227 117.82 27.41 -58.86
C LEU A 227 119.32 27.04 -58.92
N GLU A 228 119.68 25.75 -58.98
CA GLU A 228 121.05 25.25 -59.18
C GLU A 228 121.38 24.86 -60.65
N LYS A 229 120.53 25.24 -61.62
CA LYS A 229 120.75 24.98 -63.07
C LYS A 229 120.72 26.23 -63.96
N LEU A 230 121.28 27.34 -63.46
CA LEU A 230 121.72 28.48 -64.26
C LEU A 230 123.18 28.78 -63.93
#